data_AF-R6NJ39-F1
#
_entry.id   AF-R6NJ39-F1
#
_cell.length_a   1.000
_cell.length_b   1.000
_cell.length_c   1.000
_cell.angle_alpha   90.00
_cell.angle_beta   90.00
_cell.angle_gamma   90.00
#
_symmetry.space_group_name_H-M   'P 1'
#
loop_
_entity.id
_entity.type
_entity.pdbx_description
1 polymer ?
#
loop_
_entity_poly.entity_id
_entity_poly.type
_entity_poly.pdbx_seq_one_letter_code
_entity_poly.pdbx_strand_id
1 'polypeptide(L)'
;MSQDDLAERVFVTRQAVSRWETSDTVPNTETLKLLSKLFDVSINTLLGSPRQLICQCCGMPLDDSTISKEPVGEFNEEYCKWCYNDGNFVYTSLEQLTDFLVEHMSNENWPPEQARAYFEENLPKLNHWK
;
A
#
# COMPACT_ATOMS: atom_id res chain seq x y z
N MET A 1 16.53 4.22 -18.43
CA MET A 1 15.67 5.31 -18.94
C MET A 1 16.44 6.61 -18.79
N SER A 2 16.50 7.45 -19.82
CA SER A 2 17.17 8.76 -19.75
C SER A 2 16.24 9.82 -19.11
N GLN A 3 16.79 10.97 -18.71
CA GLN A 3 15.98 12.10 -18.21
C GLN A 3 15.01 12.63 -19.28
N ASP A 4 15.45 12.64 -20.55
CA ASP A 4 14.62 13.05 -21.69
C ASP A 4 13.47 12.06 -21.90
N ASP A 5 13.76 10.74 -21.88
CA ASP A 5 12.74 9.70 -22.02
C ASP A 5 11.68 9.79 -20.91
N LEU A 6 12.11 10.06 -19.67
CA LEU A 6 11.21 10.21 -18.53
C LEU A 6 10.35 11.47 -18.68
N ALA A 7 10.97 12.59 -19.05
CA ALA A 7 10.29 13.85 -19.24
C ALA A 7 9.17 13.75 -20.28
N GLU A 8 9.44 13.07 -21.40
CA GLU A 8 8.44 12.80 -22.43
C GLU A 8 7.28 11.94 -21.91
N ARG A 9 7.58 10.87 -21.17
CA ARG A 9 6.56 9.94 -20.64
C ARG A 9 5.62 10.57 -19.62
N VAL A 10 6.09 11.55 -18.85
CA VAL A 10 5.29 12.23 -17.81
C VAL A 10 4.95 13.68 -18.15
N PHE A 11 5.12 14.07 -19.43
CA PHE A 11 4.74 15.36 -20.00
C PHE A 11 5.32 16.58 -19.27
N VAL A 12 6.61 16.49 -18.91
CA VAL A 12 7.37 17.59 -18.29
C VAL A 12 8.63 17.90 -19.09
N THR A 13 9.41 18.88 -18.63
CA THR A 13 10.72 19.17 -19.23
C THR A 13 11.81 18.31 -18.61
N ARG A 14 12.86 18.00 -19.37
CA ARG A 14 14.09 17.37 -18.85
C ARG A 14 14.65 18.14 -17.64
N GLN A 15 14.57 19.48 -17.67
CA GLN A 15 15.00 20.32 -16.55
C GLN A 15 14.19 20.06 -15.28
N ALA A 16 12.87 19.81 -15.38
CA ALA A 16 12.06 19.45 -14.23
C ALA A 16 12.53 18.13 -13.62
N VAL A 17 12.73 17.09 -14.45
CA VAL A 17 13.27 15.79 -14.01
C VAL A 17 14.61 15.96 -13.31
N SER A 18 15.54 16.71 -13.92
CA SER A 18 16.85 16.97 -13.31
C SER A 18 16.75 17.64 -11.95
N ARG A 19 15.79 18.56 -11.74
CA ARG A 19 15.59 19.22 -10.44
C ARG A 19 14.98 18.30 -9.39
N TRP A 20 14.19 17.30 -9.80
CA TRP A 20 13.68 16.28 -8.88
C TRP A 20 14.80 15.36 -8.40
N GLU A 21 15.64 14.90 -9.33
CA GLU A 21 16.77 14.01 -9.02
C GLU A 21 17.83 14.69 -8.14
N THR A 22 17.97 16.01 -8.21
CA THR A 22 18.87 16.79 -7.34
C THR A 22 18.18 17.32 -6.08
N SER A 23 16.94 16.90 -5.79
CA SER A 23 16.15 17.34 -4.63
C SER A 23 15.89 18.84 -4.54
N ASP A 24 15.99 19.57 -5.66
CA ASP A 24 15.72 21.02 -5.73
C ASP A 24 14.21 21.31 -5.75
N THR A 25 13.42 20.41 -6.34
CA THR A 25 11.95 20.47 -6.33
C THR A 25 11.34 19.08 -6.22
N VAL A 26 10.05 19.01 -5.88
CA VAL A 26 9.26 17.77 -5.86
C VAL A 26 8.24 17.81 -6.99
N PRO A 27 7.92 16.67 -7.65
CA PRO A 27 6.85 16.63 -8.63
C PRO A 27 5.49 17.03 -8.03
N ASN A 28 4.60 17.60 -8.84
CA ASN A 28 3.22 17.86 -8.38
C ASN A 28 2.41 16.55 -8.29
N THR A 29 1.21 16.64 -7.71
CA THR A 29 0.34 15.47 -7.48
C THR A 29 -0.01 14.69 -8.73
N GLU A 30 -0.24 15.36 -9.86
CA GLU A 30 -0.57 14.69 -11.13
C GLU A 30 0.65 13.98 -11.71
N THR A 31 1.83 14.59 -11.65
CA THR A 31 3.07 13.92 -12.07
C THR A 31 3.41 12.75 -11.15
N LEU A 32 3.19 12.85 -9.84
CA LEU A 32 3.39 11.72 -8.92
C LEU A 32 2.52 10.50 -9.29
N LYS A 33 1.25 10.71 -9.68
CA LYS A 33 0.38 9.62 -10.17
C LYS A 33 0.92 8.98 -11.46
N LEU A 34 1.46 9.78 -12.38
CA LEU A 34 2.08 9.26 -13.61
C LEU A 34 3.34 8.47 -13.30
N LEU A 35 4.19 8.97 -12.40
CA LEU A 35 5.41 8.29 -11.97
C LEU A 35 5.06 6.98 -11.25
N SER A 36 4.05 6.99 -10.40
CA SER A 36 3.56 5.79 -9.70
C SER A 36 3.13 4.71 -10.70
N LYS A 37 2.35 5.07 -11.71
CA LYS A 37 1.96 4.16 -12.80
C LYS A 37 3.13 3.71 -13.66
N LEU A 38 4.06 4.61 -13.97
CA LEU A 38 5.20 4.32 -14.85
C LEU A 38 6.19 3.34 -14.20
N PHE A 39 6.44 3.51 -12.91
CA PHE A 39 7.40 2.70 -12.16
C PHE A 39 6.77 1.54 -11.37
N ASP A 40 5.44 1.48 -11.35
CA ASP A 40 4.65 0.50 -10.59
C ASP A 40 5.01 0.46 -9.10
N VAL A 41 5.07 1.65 -8.50
CA VAL A 41 5.34 1.84 -7.06
C VAL A 41 4.33 2.83 -6.48
N SER A 42 4.07 2.73 -5.18
CA SER A 42 3.17 3.66 -4.48
C SER A 42 3.75 5.08 -4.43
N ILE A 43 2.88 6.07 -4.22
CA ILE A 43 3.33 7.47 -4.08
C ILE A 43 4.16 7.62 -2.80
N ASN A 44 3.78 6.90 -1.74
CA ASN A 44 4.57 6.87 -0.51
C ASN A 44 6.01 6.40 -0.77
N THR A 45 6.22 5.37 -1.60
CA THR A 45 7.56 4.94 -2.03
C THR A 45 8.30 6.04 -2.79
N LEU A 46 7.64 6.74 -3.72
CA LEU A 46 8.26 7.85 -4.46
C LEU A 46 8.71 9.00 -3.55
N LEU A 47 8.02 9.21 -2.42
CA LEU A 47 8.33 10.24 -1.43
C LEU A 47 9.29 9.76 -0.32
N GLY A 48 9.80 8.53 -0.42
CA GLY A 48 10.81 7.97 0.50
C GLY A 48 10.26 7.25 1.72
N SER A 49 8.99 6.84 1.70
CA SER A 49 8.32 6.01 2.72
C SER A 49 8.56 6.48 4.17
N PRO A 50 8.20 7.74 4.54
CA PRO A 50 8.45 8.29 5.87
C PRO A 50 7.74 7.54 7.01
N ARG A 51 6.73 6.71 6.69
CA ARG A 51 6.05 5.81 7.61
C ARG A 51 5.77 4.46 6.95
N GLN A 52 5.88 3.41 7.76
CA GLN A 52 5.37 2.08 7.39
C GLN A 52 3.85 2.13 7.36
N LEU A 53 3.29 1.82 6.20
CA LEU A 53 1.85 1.69 6.02
C LEU A 53 1.39 0.34 6.60
N ILE A 54 0.19 0.32 7.15
CA ILE A 54 -0.47 -0.90 7.63
C ILE A 54 -1.85 -1.01 7.02
N CYS A 55 -2.24 -2.23 6.69
CA CYS A 55 -3.55 -2.53 6.14
C CYS A 55 -4.63 -2.18 7.17
N GLN A 56 -5.57 -1.32 6.77
CA GLN A 56 -6.69 -0.89 7.59
C GLN A 56 -7.82 -1.93 7.68
N CYS A 57 -7.60 -3.15 7.18
CA CYS A 57 -8.50 -4.30 7.33
C CYS A 57 -7.85 -5.38 8.21
N CYS A 58 -6.63 -5.85 7.89
CA CYS A 58 -5.97 -6.94 8.64
C CYS A 58 -4.81 -6.51 9.55
N GLY A 59 -4.40 -5.24 9.54
CA GLY A 59 -3.31 -4.72 10.36
C GLY A 59 -1.90 -5.10 9.87
N MET A 60 -1.79 -5.86 8.77
CA MET A 60 -0.51 -6.28 8.20
C MET A 60 0.26 -5.10 7.61
N PRO A 61 1.60 -5.07 7.72
CA PRO A 61 2.42 -4.12 7.00
C PRO A 61 2.16 -4.12 5.49
N LEU A 62 2.25 -2.94 4.88
CA LEU A 62 2.09 -2.73 3.45
C LEU A 62 3.39 -2.30 2.81
N ASP A 63 3.64 -2.84 1.63
CA ASP A 63 4.71 -2.50 0.69
C ASP A 63 4.18 -2.60 -0.75
N ASP A 64 4.91 -2.11 -1.74
CA ASP A 64 4.44 -2.05 -3.12
C ASP A 64 4.04 -3.42 -3.72
N SER A 65 4.52 -4.54 -3.17
CA SER A 65 4.14 -5.89 -3.60
C SER A 65 2.86 -6.43 -2.94
N THR A 66 2.45 -5.83 -1.82
CA THR A 66 1.32 -6.27 -0.98
C THR A 66 0.15 -5.30 -1.00
N ILE A 67 0.37 -4.03 -1.32
CA ILE A 67 -0.66 -3.00 -1.48
C ILE A 67 -1.66 -3.41 -2.58
N SER A 68 -2.95 -3.20 -2.29
CA SER A 68 -4.04 -3.43 -3.23
C SER A 68 -4.11 -2.35 -4.31
N LYS A 69 -4.88 -2.58 -5.36
CA LYS A 69 -5.12 -1.58 -6.40
C LYS A 69 -6.61 -1.35 -6.58
N GLU A 70 -6.96 -0.11 -6.90
CA GLU A 70 -8.27 0.26 -7.41
C GLU A 70 -8.51 -0.40 -8.78
N PRO A 71 -9.77 -0.54 -9.24
CA PRO A 71 -10.09 -1.13 -10.56
C PRO A 71 -9.36 -0.46 -11.74
N VAL A 72 -8.96 0.80 -11.58
CA VAL A 72 -8.19 1.59 -12.57
C VAL A 72 -6.67 1.42 -12.45
N GLY A 73 -6.21 0.50 -11.59
CA GLY A 73 -4.80 0.14 -11.40
C GLY A 73 -4.00 1.06 -10.47
N GLU A 74 -4.65 2.04 -9.82
CA GLU A 74 -4.00 2.94 -8.86
C GLU A 74 -3.78 2.22 -7.53
N PHE A 75 -2.62 2.44 -6.89
CA PHE A 75 -2.33 1.88 -5.57
C PHE A 75 -3.33 2.39 -4.54
N ASN A 76 -3.90 1.47 -3.76
CA ASN A 76 -4.72 1.77 -2.60
C ASN A 76 -3.89 1.52 -1.33
N GLU A 77 -3.22 2.56 -0.87
CA GLU A 77 -2.28 2.57 0.26
C GLU A 77 -2.93 2.24 1.62
N GLU A 78 -4.25 2.01 1.68
CA GLU A 78 -4.97 1.62 2.89
C GLU A 78 -5.12 0.11 3.06
N TYR A 79 -5.16 -0.66 1.97
CA TYR A 79 -5.50 -2.09 2.03
C TYR A 79 -4.51 -2.98 1.29
N CYS A 80 -4.31 -4.20 1.79
CA CYS A 80 -3.52 -5.21 1.09
C CYS A 80 -4.38 -5.92 0.04
N LYS A 81 -3.74 -6.46 -0.99
CA LYS A 81 -4.38 -7.17 -2.12
C LYS A 81 -5.22 -8.39 -1.73
N TRP A 82 -5.07 -8.89 -0.50
CA TRP A 82 -5.86 -10.01 0.02
C TRP A 82 -7.10 -9.57 0.78
N CYS A 83 -7.10 -8.35 1.34
CA CYS A 83 -8.27 -7.81 2.03
C CYS A 83 -9.19 -7.07 1.06
N TYR A 84 -8.61 -6.42 0.04
CA TYR A 84 -9.31 -5.64 -0.95
C TYR A 84 -8.82 -6.00 -2.35
N ASN A 85 -9.74 -6.37 -3.22
CA ASN A 85 -9.46 -6.69 -4.62
C ASN A 85 -10.56 -6.14 -5.52
N ASP A 86 -10.18 -5.36 -6.53
CA ASP A 86 -11.06 -4.83 -7.57
C ASP A 86 -12.35 -4.19 -7.03
N GLY A 87 -12.25 -3.26 -6.07
CA GLY A 87 -13.43 -2.57 -5.55
C GLY A 87 -14.08 -3.24 -4.34
N ASN A 88 -13.69 -4.47 -4.00
CA ASN A 88 -14.44 -5.30 -3.08
C ASN A 88 -13.57 -5.82 -1.92
N PHE A 89 -14.16 -5.83 -0.72
CA PHE A 89 -13.56 -6.48 0.44
C PHE A 89 -13.81 -7.99 0.41
N VAL A 90 -12.75 -8.76 0.67
CA VAL A 90 -12.80 -10.23 0.67
C VAL A 90 -13.43 -10.77 1.96
N TYR A 91 -13.18 -10.09 3.08
CA TYR A 91 -13.67 -10.49 4.39
C TYR A 91 -14.89 -9.66 4.77
N THR A 92 -15.96 -10.33 5.22
CA THR A 92 -17.22 -9.68 5.59
C THR A 92 -17.46 -9.61 7.10
N SER A 93 -16.63 -10.27 7.90
CA SER A 93 -16.70 -10.21 9.36
C SER A 93 -15.33 -10.31 10.01
N LEU A 94 -15.22 -9.76 11.23
CA LEU A 94 -14.02 -9.88 12.07
C LEU A 94 -13.70 -11.33 12.41
N GLU A 95 -14.71 -12.17 12.65
CA GLU A 95 -14.54 -13.59 12.95
C GLU A 95 -13.86 -14.32 11.78
N GLN A 96 -14.37 -14.14 10.56
CA GLN A 96 -13.80 -14.74 9.35
C GLN A 96 -12.33 -14.34 9.15
N LEU A 97 -12.04 -13.05 9.29
CA LEU A 97 -10.67 -12.55 9.15
C LEU A 97 -9.75 -13.07 10.27
N THR A 98 -10.25 -13.10 11.51
CA THR A 98 -9.50 -13.59 12.67
C THR A 98 -9.13 -15.05 12.49
N ASP A 99 -10.09 -15.89 12.08
CA ASP A 99 -9.87 -17.31 11.82
C ASP A 99 -8.77 -17.52 10.77
N PHE A 100 -8.86 -16.79 9.65
CA PHE A 100 -7.87 -16.83 8.59
C PHE A 100 -6.47 -16.44 9.09
N LEU A 101 -6.36 -15.31 9.81
CA LEU A 101 -5.07 -14.81 10.30
C LEU A 101 -4.48 -15.75 11.35
N VAL A 102 -5.28 -16.30 12.26
CA VAL A 102 -4.82 -17.26 13.26
C VAL A 102 -4.27 -18.52 12.61
N GLU A 103 -4.97 -19.04 11.60
CA GLU A 103 -4.53 -20.23 10.86
C GLU A 103 -3.19 -20.01 10.13
N HIS A 104 -3.01 -18.84 9.50
CA HIS A 104 -1.87 -18.59 8.62
C HIS A 104 -0.66 -17.93 9.29
N MET A 105 -0.86 -17.24 10.42
CA MET A 105 0.19 -16.45 11.08
C MET A 105 0.69 -17.08 12.38
N SER A 106 -0.09 -17.97 13.00
CA SER A 106 0.35 -18.65 14.20
C SER A 106 1.48 -19.64 13.92
N ASN A 107 2.35 -19.83 14.90
CA ASN A 107 3.49 -20.75 14.86
C ASN A 107 3.94 -21.09 16.28
N GLU A 108 5.02 -21.84 16.43
CA GLU A 108 5.54 -22.24 17.75
C GLU A 108 5.88 -21.04 18.67
N ASN A 109 6.32 -19.92 18.11
CA ASN A 109 6.64 -18.70 18.86
C ASN A 109 5.43 -17.77 19.05
N TRP A 110 4.33 -18.01 18.32
CA TRP A 110 3.09 -17.25 18.45
C TRP A 110 1.88 -18.17 18.32
N PRO A 111 1.49 -18.86 19.41
CA PRO A 111 0.46 -19.89 19.38
C PRO A 111 -0.92 -19.36 18.96
N PRO A 112 -1.82 -20.21 18.42
CA PRO A 112 -3.13 -19.80 17.91
C PRO A 112 -4.00 -19.01 18.90
N GLU A 113 -4.00 -19.40 20.17
CA GLU A 113 -4.76 -18.72 21.23
C GLU A 113 -4.25 -17.28 21.46
N GLN A 114 -2.93 -17.11 21.48
CA GLN A 114 -2.31 -15.79 21.63
C GLN A 114 -2.54 -14.92 20.39
N ALA A 115 -2.44 -15.50 19.20
CA ALA A 115 -2.73 -14.81 17.94
C ALA A 115 -4.19 -14.33 17.88
N ARG A 116 -5.14 -15.20 18.27
CA ARG A 116 -6.57 -14.88 18.28
C ARG A 116 -6.87 -13.72 19.22
N ALA A 117 -6.40 -13.78 20.47
CA ALA A 117 -6.61 -12.71 21.44
C ALA A 117 -6.06 -11.37 20.95
N TYR A 118 -4.88 -11.38 20.31
CA TYR A 118 -4.29 -10.18 19.72
C TYR A 118 -5.16 -9.58 18.59
N PHE A 119 -5.63 -10.42 17.66
CA PHE A 119 -6.44 -9.95 16.54
C PHE A 119 -7.83 -9.47 16.97
N GLU A 120 -8.49 -10.18 17.88
CA GLU A 120 -9.80 -9.77 18.42
C GLU A 120 -9.72 -8.42 19.15
N GLU A 121 -8.60 -8.10 19.80
CA GLU A 121 -8.40 -6.81 20.43
C GLU A 121 -8.10 -5.69 19.41
N ASN A 122 -7.33 -5.97 18.36
CA ASN A 122 -6.75 -4.93 17.50
C ASN A 122 -7.50 -4.69 16.19
N LEU A 123 -8.08 -5.71 15.56
CA LEU A 123 -8.80 -5.55 14.29
C LEU A 123 -9.98 -4.57 14.37
N PRO A 124 -10.82 -4.54 15.43
CA PRO A 124 -11.91 -3.57 15.54
C PRO A 124 -11.44 -2.10 15.59
N LYS A 125 -10.16 -1.84 15.85
CA LYS A 125 -9.58 -0.49 15.90
C LYS A 125 -9.13 0.02 14.53
N LEU A 126 -9.21 -0.78 13.47
CA LEU A 126 -8.79 -0.42 12.11
C LEU A 126 -9.94 0.23 11.32
N ASN A 127 -9.61 1.07 10.33
CA ASN A 127 -10.63 1.90 9.67
C ASN A 127 -11.72 1.12 8.94
N HIS A 128 -11.45 -0.07 8.41
CA HIS A 128 -12.50 -0.88 7.76
C HIS A 128 -13.57 -1.36 8.74
N TRP A 129 -13.21 -1.56 10.01
CA TRP A 129 -14.07 -2.18 11.03
C TRP A 129 -14.68 -1.18 12.01
N LYS A 130 -14.41 0.12 11.84
CA LYS A 130 -15.03 1.22 12.59
C LYS A 130 -16.33 1.66 11.94
#